data_AF-A0A821QJC3-F1
#
_entry.id   AF-A0A821QJC3-F1
#
_cell.length_a   1.000
_cell.length_b   1.000
_cell.length_c   1.000
_cell.angle_alpha   90.00
_cell.angle_beta   90.00
_cell.angle_gamma   90.00
#
_symmetry.space_group_name_H-M   'P 1'
#
loop_
_entity.id
_entity.type
_entity.pdbx_description
1 polymer ?
#
loop_
_entity_poly.entity_id
_entity_poly.type
_entity_poly.pdbx_seq_one_letter_code
_entity_poly.pdbx_strand_id
1 'polypeptide(L)'
;HVFPFLKNEENVIDPDEVIFVHGKAPCMRAYQTQHLLQDNDVKFWGNDIWPGNSPDLNIAEHIGTIIKDEVEKKMLSEPGHSRYLDETTQNAHFRCFEKHGNRH
;
A
#
# COMPACT_ATOMS: atom_id res chain seq x y z
N HIS A 1 14.70 4.49 -14.77
CA HIS A 1 13.46 5.24 -14.54
C HIS A 1 12.55 4.43 -13.64
N VAL A 2 11.95 5.03 -12.60
CA VAL A 2 11.19 4.32 -11.54
C VAL A 2 9.80 3.87 -12.02
N PHE A 3 9.14 4.67 -12.87
CA PHE A 3 7.83 4.35 -13.43
C PHE A 3 7.91 4.34 -14.96
N PRO A 4 8.34 3.23 -15.59
CA PRO A 4 8.56 3.17 -17.04
C PRO A 4 7.35 3.57 -17.87
N PHE A 5 6.13 3.27 -17.38
CA PHE A 5 4.90 3.61 -18.08
C PHE A 5 4.71 5.14 -18.19
N LEU A 6 5.18 5.96 -17.26
CA LEU A 6 5.06 7.42 -17.38
C LEU A 6 5.86 8.01 -18.55
N LYS A 7 6.75 7.25 -19.20
CA LYS A 7 7.47 7.71 -20.41
C LYS A 7 6.90 7.17 -21.72
N ASN A 8 5.80 6.42 -21.66
CA ASN A 8 5.16 5.94 -22.88
C ASN A 8 4.32 7.07 -23.51
N GLU A 9 4.71 7.53 -24.69
CA GLU A 9 4.00 8.57 -25.45
C GLU A 9 2.59 8.13 -25.88
N GLU A 10 2.30 6.83 -25.90
CA GLU A 10 0.97 6.29 -26.20
C GLU A 10 0.03 6.31 -24.98
N ASN A 11 0.50 6.72 -23.80
CA ASN A 11 -0.33 6.75 -22.61
C ASN A 11 -1.28 7.95 -22.60
N VAL A 12 -2.44 7.74 -21.98
CA VAL A 12 -3.51 8.76 -21.84
C VAL A 12 -3.25 9.72 -20.67
N ILE A 13 -2.13 9.56 -19.96
CA ILE A 13 -1.83 10.27 -18.73
C ILE A 13 -0.62 11.16 -18.96
N ASP A 14 -0.80 12.46 -18.78
CA ASP A 14 0.30 13.42 -18.77
C ASP A 14 1.13 13.22 -17.48
N PRO A 15 2.43 12.87 -17.57
CA PRO A 15 3.29 12.69 -16.40
C PRO A 15 3.37 13.93 -15.50
N ASP A 16 3.20 15.12 -16.06
CA ASP A 16 3.21 16.36 -15.29
C ASP A 16 1.98 16.55 -14.41
N GLU A 17 0.87 15.86 -14.72
CA GLU A 17 -0.37 15.89 -13.94
C GLU A 17 -0.45 14.76 -12.90
N VAL A 18 0.54 13.88 -12.85
CA VAL A 18 0.57 12.74 -11.92
C VAL A 18 1.27 13.11 -10.63
N ILE A 19 0.64 12.75 -9.51
CA ILE A 19 1.29 12.74 -8.20
C ILE A 19 1.31 11.30 -7.69
N PHE A 20 2.50 10.79 -7.41
CA PHE A 20 2.68 9.51 -6.74
C PHE A 20 2.38 9.65 -5.25
N VAL A 21 1.43 8.85 -4.77
CA VAL A 21 0.96 8.88 -3.39
C VAL A 21 1.33 7.57 -2.70
N HIS A 22 1.96 7.66 -1.53
CA HIS A 22 2.39 6.50 -0.76
C HIS A 22 2.25 6.70 0.75
N GLY A 23 2.14 5.60 1.51
CA GLY A 23 2.10 5.62 2.96
C GLY A 23 3.47 5.90 3.62
N LYS A 24 3.51 5.95 4.96
CA LYS A 24 4.70 6.28 5.76
C LYS A 24 5.55 5.08 6.19
N ALA A 25 5.56 4.01 5.41
CA ALA A 25 6.44 2.86 5.68
C ALA A 25 7.91 3.30 5.75
N PRO A 26 8.75 2.76 6.66
CA PRO A 26 10.13 3.21 6.83
C PRO A 26 10.97 3.24 5.55
N CYS A 27 10.77 2.26 4.65
CA CYS A 27 11.44 2.21 3.35
C CYS A 27 11.03 3.37 2.42
N MET A 28 9.77 3.81 2.47
CA MET A 28 9.29 4.93 1.66
C MET A 28 9.73 6.29 2.20
N ARG A 29 9.96 6.38 3.52
CA ARG A 29 10.45 7.58 4.19
C ARG A 29 11.97 7.76 4.09
N ALA A 30 12.70 6.70 3.74
CA ALA A 30 14.16 6.71 3.68
C ALA A 30 14.64 7.75 2.68
N TYR A 31 15.70 8.46 3.07
CA TYR A 31 16.31 9.52 2.26
C TYR A 31 16.64 9.04 0.85
N GLN A 32 17.23 7.85 0.73
CA GLN A 32 17.59 7.26 -0.56
C GLN A 32 16.37 7.04 -1.47
N THR A 33 15.24 6.62 -0.91
CA THR A 33 14.01 6.40 -1.69
C THR A 33 13.43 7.73 -2.16
N GLN A 34 13.39 8.74 -1.30
CA GLN A 34 12.91 10.07 -1.63
C GLN A 34 13.77 10.70 -2.74
N HIS A 35 15.10 10.59 -2.63
CA HIS A 35 16.03 11.04 -3.66
C HIS A 35 15.87 10.28 -4.98
N LEU A 36 15.71 8.95 -4.93
CA LEU A 36 15.47 8.16 -6.13
C LEU A 36 14.23 8.64 -6.91
N LEU A 37 13.16 9.03 -6.20
CA LEU A 37 11.96 9.58 -6.83
C LEU A 37 12.22 10.97 -7.45
N GLN A 38 12.91 11.85 -6.72
CA GLN A 38 13.28 13.19 -7.20
C GLN A 38 14.19 13.14 -8.42
N ASP A 39 15.24 12.31 -8.39
CA ASP A 39 16.21 12.12 -9.49
C ASP A 39 15.55 11.51 -10.75
N ASN A 40 14.31 11.03 -10.64
CA ASN A 40 13.53 10.48 -11.73
C ASN A 40 12.32 11.35 -12.11
N ASP A 41 12.32 12.62 -11.70
CA ASP A 41 11.28 13.62 -11.98
C ASP A 41 9.87 13.18 -11.54
N VAL A 42 9.78 12.35 -10.50
CA VAL A 42 8.50 11.94 -9.96
C VAL A 42 8.00 13.03 -9.01
N LYS A 43 6.81 13.58 -9.27
CA LYS A 43 6.06 14.38 -8.29
C LYS A 43 5.41 13.43 -7.29
N PHE A 44 5.64 13.59 -5.99
CA PHE A 44 5.07 12.71 -4.97
C PHE A 44 4.78 13.44 -3.66
N TRP A 45 3.93 12.85 -2.83
CA TRP A 45 3.69 13.35 -1.46
C TRP A 45 4.77 12.84 -0.52
N GLY A 46 5.70 13.73 -0.17
CA GLY A 46 6.81 13.44 0.71
C GLY A 46 6.42 13.26 2.18
N ASN A 47 7.45 13.13 3.01
CA ASN A 47 7.33 12.89 4.45
C ASN A 47 6.52 13.98 5.20
N ASP A 48 6.47 15.17 4.64
CA ASP A 48 5.84 16.39 5.14
C ASP A 48 4.36 16.52 4.75
N ILE A 49 3.92 15.89 3.66
CA ILE A 49 2.55 16.04 3.14
C ILE A 49 1.61 14.94 3.66
N TRP A 50 2.00 13.66 3.59
CA TRP A 50 1.11 12.57 3.98
C TRP A 50 0.85 12.61 5.50
N PRO A 51 -0.39 12.58 6.01
CA PRO A 51 -0.65 12.52 7.44
C PRO A 51 -0.25 11.15 8.02
N GLY A 52 0.39 11.15 9.19
CA GLY A 52 0.72 9.90 9.88
C GLY A 52 -0.53 9.19 10.38
N ASN A 53 -0.54 7.85 10.33
CA ASN A 53 -1.64 7.01 10.81
C ASN A 53 -3.00 7.28 10.13
N SER A 54 -3.00 7.64 8.84
CA SER A 54 -4.21 7.83 8.04
C SER A 54 -4.36 6.77 6.95
N PRO A 55 -4.65 5.50 7.30
CA PRO A 55 -4.88 4.45 6.32
C PRO A 55 -6.16 4.69 5.51
N ASP A 56 -7.13 5.42 6.06
CA ASP A 56 -8.38 5.84 5.43
C ASP A 56 -8.19 6.72 4.20
N LEU A 57 -7.10 7.49 4.15
CA LEU A 57 -6.75 8.31 2.99
C LEU A 57 -5.99 7.53 1.93
N ASN A 58 -5.46 6.35 2.25
CA ASN A 58 -4.68 5.52 1.33
C ASN A 58 -5.58 4.57 0.55
N ILE A 59 -5.85 4.88 -0.72
CA ILE A 59 -6.67 4.05 -1.61
C ILE A 59 -6.14 2.61 -1.70
N ALA A 60 -4.82 2.39 -1.61
CA ALA A 60 -4.25 1.05 -1.64
C ALA A 60 -4.65 0.20 -0.41
N GLU A 61 -4.81 0.82 0.78
CA GLU A 61 -5.30 0.13 1.98
C GLU A 61 -6.79 -0.23 1.83
N HIS A 62 -7.59 0.66 1.24
CA HIS A 62 -8.99 0.37 0.94
C HIS A 62 -9.12 -0.80 -0.04
N ILE A 63 -8.36 -0.81 -1.13
CA ILE A 63 -8.34 -1.95 -2.07
C ILE A 63 -7.87 -3.22 -1.36
N GLY A 64 -6.83 -3.12 -0.51
CA GLY A 64 -6.36 -4.23 0.31
C GLY A 64 -7.44 -4.81 1.22
N THR A 65 -8.30 -3.97 1.79
CA THR A 65 -9.44 -4.38 2.62
C THR A 65 -10.47 -5.16 1.81
N ILE A 66 -10.81 -4.69 0.61
CA ILE A 66 -11.73 -5.42 -0.29
C ILE A 66 -11.15 -6.78 -0.66
N ILE A 67 -9.86 -6.83 -1.02
CA ILE A 67 -9.18 -8.08 -1.37
C ILE A 67 -9.18 -9.05 -0.17
N LYS A 68 -8.89 -8.54 1.02
CA LYS A 68 -8.90 -9.31 2.27
C LYS A 68 -10.27 -9.96 2.49
N ASP A 69 -11.35 -9.18 2.41
CA ASP A 69 -12.71 -9.69 2.61
C ASP A 69 -13.06 -10.80 1.61
N GLU A 70 -12.68 -10.64 0.34
CA GLU A 70 -12.94 -11.66 -0.69
C GLU A 70 -12.10 -12.93 -0.49
N VAL A 71 -10.85 -12.80 -0.03
CA VAL A 71 -10.01 -13.94 0.32
C VAL A 71 -10.57 -14.68 1.54
N GLU A 72 -11.01 -13.96 2.57
CA GLU A 72 -11.60 -14.56 3.77
C GLU A 72 -12.87 -15.36 3.44
N LYS A 73 -13.76 -14.80 2.62
CA LYS A 73 -14.95 -15.52 2.13
C LYS A 73 -14.59 -16.81 1.43
N LYS A 74 -13.56 -16.80 0.58
CA LYS A 74 -13.08 -18.01 -0.11
C LYS A 74 -12.50 -19.04 0.86
N MET A 75 -11.67 -18.61 1.81
CA MET A 75 -11.09 -19.48 2.84
C MET A 75 -12.13 -20.17 3.73
N LEU A 76 -13.27 -19.51 3.97
CA LEU A 76 -14.42 -20.06 4.69
C LEU A 76 -15.20 -21.09 3.86
N SER A 77 -15.21 -20.95 2.53
CA SER A 77 -15.96 -21.81 1.61
C SER A 77 -15.21 -23.09 1.19
N GLU A 78 -13.90 -23.17 1.44
CA GLU A 78 -13.07 -24.30 0.99
C GLU A 78 -13.03 -25.48 1.98
N PRO A 79 -12.91 -26.73 1.49
CA PRO A 79 -12.66 -27.90 2.33
C PRO A 79 -11.37 -27.75 3.16
N GLY A 80 -11.46 -27.97 4.48
CA GLY A 80 -10.34 -27.81 5.40
C GLY A 80 -10.21 -26.40 5.99
N HIS A 81 -11.30 -25.62 6.00
CA HIS A 81 -11.43 -24.33 6.68
C HIS A 81 -10.96 -24.32 8.14
N SER A 82 -11.03 -25.46 8.85
CA SER A 82 -10.51 -25.58 10.24
C SER A 82 -9.04 -25.20 10.39
N ARG A 83 -8.25 -25.27 9.32
CA ARG A 83 -6.83 -24.82 9.28
C ARG A 83 -6.67 -23.31 9.46
N TYR A 84 -7.75 -22.55 9.29
CA TYR A 84 -7.75 -21.08 9.34
C TYR A 84 -8.50 -20.53 10.56
N LEU A 85 -9.07 -21.41 11.40
CA LEU A 85 -9.83 -21.05 12.61
C LEU A 85 -8.99 -21.01 13.89
N ASP A 86 -7.71 -21.37 13.82
CA ASP A 86 -6.79 -21.20 14.96
C ASP A 86 -6.50 -19.70 15.15
N GLU A 87 -6.87 -19.15 16.31
CA GLU A 87 -6.63 -17.75 16.72
C GLU A 87 -5.17 -17.33 16.55
N THR A 88 -4.23 -18.27 16.64
CA THR A 88 -2.80 -18.01 16.45
C THR A 88 -2.47 -17.72 14.97
N THR A 89 -3.12 -18.42 14.05
CA THR A 89 -2.93 -18.30 12.59
C THR A 89 -3.70 -17.10 12.04
N GLN A 90 -4.90 -16.83 12.58
CA GLN A 90 -5.67 -15.60 12.33
C GLN A 90 -5.00 -14.33 12.88
N ASN A 91 -4.09 -14.41 13.85
CA ASN A 91 -3.34 -13.23 14.30
C ASN A 91 -2.00 -13.06 13.56
N ALA A 92 -1.42 -14.15 13.04
CA ALA A 92 -0.12 -14.12 12.36
C ALA A 92 -0.21 -13.63 10.90
N HIS A 93 -1.27 -14.02 10.17
CA HIS A 93 -1.49 -13.57 8.78
C HIS A 93 -1.79 -12.07 8.67
N PHE A 94 -2.22 -11.44 9.76
CA PHE A 94 -2.88 -10.12 9.77
C PHE A 94 -1.96 -8.98 10.22
N ARG A 95 -0.82 -9.29 10.84
CA ARG A 95 0.19 -8.30 11.26
C ARG A 95 0.87 -7.55 10.11
N CYS A 96 0.69 -7.99 8.86
CA CYS A 96 1.22 -7.29 7.70
C CYS A 96 0.32 -6.12 7.25
N PHE A 97 -0.99 -6.21 7.47
CA PHE A 97 -1.97 -5.16 7.10
C PHE A 97 -2.31 -4.22 8.28
N GLU A 98 -2.29 -4.70 9.52
CA GLU A 98 -2.74 -3.89 10.67
C GLU A 98 -1.64 -3.06 11.36
N LYS A 99 -0.38 -3.12 10.90
CA LYS A 99 0.77 -2.56 11.63
C LYS A 99 0.79 -1.03 11.81
N HIS A 100 -0.23 -0.31 11.36
CA HIS A 100 -0.35 1.14 11.53
C HIS A 100 -1.61 1.60 12.30
N GLY A 101 -2.42 0.69 12.86
CA GLY A 101 -3.66 1.05 13.55
C GLY A 101 -3.60 1.24 15.06
N ASN A 102 -2.52 0.87 15.75
CA ASN A 102 -2.47 0.99 17.22
C ASN A 102 -1.05 1.26 17.73
N ARG A 103 -0.79 2.52 18.09
CA ARG A 103 0.13 2.90 19.16
C ARG A 103 -0.34 4.23 19.72
N HIS A 104 -0.85 4.18 20.96
CA HIS A 104 -1.14 5.32 21.83
C HIS A 104 0.07 6.26 21.96
#